data_AF-A0A6G7ZF86-F1
#
_entry.id   AF-A0A6G7ZF86-F1
#
_cell.length_a   1.000
_cell.length_b   1.000
_cell.length_c   1.000
_cell.angle_alpha   90.00
_cell.angle_beta   90.00
_cell.angle_gamma   90.00
#
_symmetry.space_group_name_H-M   'P 1'
#
loop_
_entity.id
_entity.type
_entity.pdbx_description
1 polymer ?
#
loop_
_entity_poly.entity_id
_entity_poly.type
_entity_poly.pdbx_seq_one_letter_code
_entity_poly.pdbx_strand_id
1 'polypeptide(L)' 'MRCKSHAPRKAIRNYVWAVEPVGYPATALVCGSVHCMEPAFIWLEEEEARQFDAGERVFRAFTATMKVRAA' A
#
# COMPACT_ATOMS: atom_id res chain seq x y z
N MET A 1 0.77 -3.66 -2.04
CA MET A 1 -0.32 -3.32 -1.09
C MET A 1 -0.50 -4.42 -0.05
N ARG A 2 -0.17 -4.15 1.21
CA ARG A 2 -0.26 -5.10 2.34
C ARG A 2 -0.65 -4.36 3.62
N CYS A 3 -1.31 -5.02 4.57
CA CYS A 3 -1.53 -4.47 5.91
C CYS A 3 -0.23 -4.51 6.75
N LYS A 4 -0.22 -3.86 7.92
CA LYS A 4 0.93 -3.83 8.85
C LYS A 4 1.45 -5.23 9.21
N SER A 5 0.54 -6.17 9.49
CA SER A 5 0.88 -7.57 9.85
C SER A 5 1.52 -8.34 8.69
N HIS A 6 1.17 -7.99 7.45
CA HIS A 6 1.68 -8.61 6.22
C HIS A 6 2.67 -7.70 5.49
N ALA A 7 3.41 -6.86 6.22
CA ALA A 7 4.45 -6.00 5.64
C ALA A 7 5.32 -6.78 4.64
N PRO A 8 5.74 -6.18 3.51
CA PRO A 8 6.50 -6.83 2.44
C PRO A 8 7.95 -7.12 2.87
N ARG A 9 8.13 -7.94 3.90
CA ARG A 9 9.43 -8.39 4.41
C ARG A 9 10.07 -9.29 3.36
N LYS A 10 11.28 -8.94 2.89
CA LYS A 10 12.01 -9.61 1.79
C LYS A 10 11.38 -9.47 0.40
N ALA A 11 10.66 -8.38 0.14
CA ALA A 11 10.25 -8.08 -1.24
C ALA A 11 11.48 -7.82 -2.12
N ILE A 12 11.32 -8.09 -3.43
CA ILE A 12 12.32 -7.75 -4.46
C ILE A 12 12.60 -6.23 -4.48
N ARG A 13 11.60 -5.44 -4.07
CA ARG A 13 11.67 -3.98 -3.92
C ARG A 13 11.94 -3.58 -2.48
N ASN A 14 12.72 -2.52 -2.31
CA ASN A 14 13.08 -1.97 -1.01
C ASN A 14 12.07 -0.89 -0.59
N TYR A 15 11.02 -1.32 0.14
CA TYR A 15 10.05 -0.39 0.72
C TYR A 15 10.60 0.19 2.02
N VAL A 16 10.77 1.51 2.06
CA VAL A 16 11.35 2.23 3.20
C VAL A 16 10.28 2.90 4.07
N TRP A 17 9.08 3.11 3.52
CA TRP A 17 7.99 3.79 4.20
C TRP A 17 6.64 3.16 3.89
N ALA A 18 5.64 3.42 4.74
CA ALA A 18 4.27 3.03 4.53
C ALA A 18 3.34 4.20 4.83
N VAL A 19 2.43 4.51 3.91
CA VAL A 19 1.40 5.54 4.10
C VAL A 19 0.01 4.93 4.09
N GLU A 20 -0.88 5.57 4.85
CA GLU A 20 -2.29 5.23 4.89
C GLU A 20 -2.96 5.72 3.60
N PRO A 21 -3.72 4.86 2.89
CA PRO A 21 -4.48 5.29 1.73
C PRO A 21 -5.61 6.23 2.13
N VAL A 22 -6.15 6.96 1.15
CA VAL A 22 -7.31 7.83 1.36
C VAL A 22 -8.46 7.03 2.00
N GLY A 23 -9.05 7.62 3.05
CA GLY A 23 -10.15 7.04 3.80
C GLY A 23 -9.78 5.96 4.81
N TYR A 24 -8.49 5.69 5.06
CA TYR A 24 -8.08 4.74 6.09
C TYR A 24 -8.67 5.10 7.48
N PRO A 25 -9.17 4.12 8.27
CA PRO A 25 -9.20 2.67 8.01
C PRO A 25 -10.35 2.21 7.10
N ALA A 26 -11.35 3.04 6.84
CA ALA A 26 -12.50 2.76 5.95
C ALA A 26 -12.17 2.90 4.45
N THR A 27 -10.97 2.47 4.03
CA THR A 27 -10.50 2.59 2.65
C THR A 27 -11.00 1.45 1.77
N ALA A 28 -11.07 1.70 0.46
CA ALA A 28 -11.31 0.65 -0.53
C ALA A 28 -10.13 -0.32 -0.68
N LEU A 29 -8.92 0.06 -0.26
CA LEU A 29 -7.72 -0.74 -0.47
C LEU A 29 -7.58 -1.88 0.56
N VAL A 30 -7.52 -3.13 0.08
CA VAL A 30 -7.44 -4.33 0.94
C VAL A 30 -6.10 -5.03 0.80
N CYS A 31 -5.64 -5.66 1.90
CA CYS A 31 -4.45 -6.49 1.89
C CYS A 31 -4.52 -7.62 0.83
N GLY A 32 -3.49 -7.70 -0.01
CA GLY A 32 -3.38 -8.73 -1.05
C GLY A 32 -3.07 -10.15 -0.54
N SER A 33 -2.96 -10.38 0.77
CA SER A 33 -2.72 -11.74 1.32
C SER A 33 -3.97 -12.58 1.19
N VAL A 34 -3.86 -13.84 0.74
CA VAL A 34 -4.98 -14.69 0.30
C VAL A 34 -6.17 -14.63 1.28
N HIS A 35 -5.92 -14.84 2.58
CA HIS A 35 -6.95 -14.89 3.62
C HIS A 35 -7.04 -13.62 4.48
N CYS A 36 -6.47 -12.49 4.04
CA CYS A 36 -6.52 -11.23 4.77
C CYS A 36 -7.50 -10.24 4.12
N MET A 37 -8.35 -9.62 4.95
CA MET A 37 -9.32 -8.59 4.59
C MET A 37 -9.06 -7.24 5.27
N GLU A 38 -7.94 -7.13 5.99
CA GLU A 38 -7.55 -5.88 6.64
C GLU A 38 -7.26 -4.77 5.62
N PRO A 39 -7.49 -3.50 5.97
CA PRO A 39 -7.05 -2.36 5.19
C PRO A 39 -5.55 -2.43 4.90
N ALA A 40 -5.18 -2.21 3.64
CA ALA A 40 -3.78 -2.17 3.23
C ALA A 40 -3.17 -0.77 3.33
N PHE A 41 -1.85 -0.75 3.40
CA PHE A 41 -1.03 0.44 3.27
C PHE A 41 -0.46 0.53 1.85
N ILE A 42 -0.15 1.75 1.43
CA ILE A 42 0.70 2.04 0.28
C ILE A 42 2.13 1.99 0.79
N TRP A 43 2.90 1.04 0.28
CA TRP A 43 4.31 0.87 0.64
C TRP A 43 5.13 1.62 -0.39
N LEU A 44 5.99 2.53 0.08
CA LEU A 44 6.76 3.44 -0.76
C LEU A 44 8.23 3.02 -0.79
N GLU A 45 8.81 3.00 -1.98
CA GLU A 45 10.25 3.02 -2.18
C GLU A 45 10.81 4.41 -1.87
N GLU A 46 12.13 4.53 -1.80
CA GLU A 46 12.79 5.78 -1.38
C GLU A 46 12.39 6.98 -2.26
N GLU A 47 12.31 6.80 -3.56
CA GLU A 47 11.90 7.87 -4.48
C GLU A 47 10.42 8.22 -4.32
N GLU A 48 9.55 7.24 -4.13
CA GLU A 48 8.12 7.46 -3.89
C GLU A 48 7.89 8.18 -2.55
N ALA A 49 8.71 7.91 -1.54
CA ALA A 49 8.68 8.63 -0.26
C ALA A 49 9.02 10.11 -0.46
N ARG A 50 10.05 10.44 -1.25
CA ARG A 50 10.37 11.83 -1.59
C ARG A 50 9.25 12.52 -2.37
N GLN A 51 8.62 11.80 -3.30
CA GLN A 51 7.48 12.33 -4.06
C GLN A 51 6.28 12.60 -3.14
N PHE A 52 6.03 11.70 -2.19
CA PHE A 52 5.02 11.91 -1.17
C PHE A 52 5.30 13.18 -0.33
N ASP A 53 6.54 13.37 0.11
CA ASP A 53 6.95 14.58 0.84
C ASP A 53 6.81 15.85 -0.02
N ALA A 54 7.02 15.74 -1.34
CA ALA A 54 6.83 16.82 -2.31
C ALA A 54 5.36 17.10 -2.67
N GLY A 55 4.41 16.30 -2.16
CA GLY A 55 2.97 16.52 -2.35
C GLY A 55 2.28 15.56 -3.32
N GLU A 56 3.00 14.61 -3.93
CA GLU A 56 2.39 13.57 -4.78
C GLU A 56 1.50 12.65 -3.93
N ARG A 57 0.32 12.28 -4.44
CA ARG A 57 -0.68 11.47 -3.73
C ARG A 57 -1.15 10.27 -4.54
N VAL A 58 -0.74 10.15 -5.79
CA VAL A 58 -1.11 9.05 -6.69
C VAL A 58 0.10 8.15 -6.90
N PHE A 59 0.03 6.94 -6.34
CA PHE A 59 1.09 5.94 -6.43
C PHE A 59 0.62 4.69 -7.18
N ARG A 60 1.52 4.08 -7.93
CA ARG A 60 1.22 2.87 -8.69
C ARG A 60 1.47 1.64 -7.84
N ALA A 61 0.56 0.68 -7.89
CA ALA A 61 0.84 -0.63 -7.35
C ALA A 61 1.91 -1.34 -8.21
N PHE A 62 2.79 -2.09 -7.55
CA PHE A 62 3.82 -2.87 -8.25
C PHE A 62 3.23 -3.87 -9.25
N THR A 63 2.12 -4.52 -8.88
CA THR A 63 1.38 -5.43 -9.76
C THR A 63 0.03 -4.83 -10.10
N ALA A 64 -0.47 -5.09 -11.32
CA ALA A 64 -1.82 -4.69 -11.74
C ALA A 64 -2.94 -5.41 -10.97
N THR A 65 -2.60 -6.43 -10.19
CA THR A 65 -3.55 -7.18 -9.35
C THR A 65 -3.63 -6.54 -7.97
N MET A 66 -4.83 -6.10 -7.58
CA MET A 66 -5.14 -5.50 -6.28
C MET A 66 -6.45 -6.07 -5.76
N LYS A 67 -6.60 -6.21 -4.43
CA LYS A 67 -7.90 -6.45 -3.80
C LYS A 67 -8.53 -5.12 -3.40
N VAL A 68 -9.80 -4.93 -3.76
CA VAL A 68 -10.55 -3.70 -3.50
C VAL A 68 -11.93 -4.01 -2.93
N ARG A 69 -12.41 -3.16 -2.01
CA ARG A 69 -13.80 -3.17 -1.54
C ARG A 69 -14.67 -2.42 -2.55
N ALA A 70 -15.84 -2.96 -2.86
CA ALA A 70 -16.88 -2.29 -3.62
C ALA A 70 -17.95 -1.73 -2.66
N ALA A 71 -18.71 -0.74 -3.13
CA ALA A 71 -19.88 -0.19 -2.46
C ALA A 71 -21.16 -0.79 -3.03
#